data_AF-A0A821D080-F1
#
_entry.id   AF-A0A821D080-F1
#
_cell.length_a   1.000
_cell.length_b   1.000
_cell.length_c   1.000
_cell.angle_alpha   90.00
_cell.angle_beta   90.00
_cell.angle_gamma   90.00
#
_symmetry.space_group_name_H-M   'P 1'
#
loop_
_entity.id
_entity.type
_entity.pdbx_description
1 polymer ?
#
loop_
_entity_poly.entity_id
_entity_poly.type
_entity_poly.pdbx_seq_one_letter_code
_entity_poly.pdbx_strand_id
1 'polypeptide(L)'
;MALDWIKKNIAGFGGNPEQITVGGESAGDKHLDGNTTFDPITEWSIGDIGTVVAEESGDFGGTYVLHAKGNAQISTDFDQHSYITNQSYDAFTSTLTAVINIIQNTIGLMLSFRNTNGYGLQDIVLLQSGHDLTSKSNITNLLLAHLSRFSLICFTDWISTNGNAETNWNQTTPINWPYYRGLHHKPWEIISFVANSINKLANV
;
A
#
# COMPACT_ATOMS: atom_id res chain seq x y z
N MET A 1 -33.15 8.77 7.64
CA MET A 1 -33.14 9.91 8.60
C MET A 1 -31.94 10.85 8.40
N ALA A 2 -30.68 10.40 8.51
CA ALA A 2 -29.53 11.30 8.28
C ALA A 2 -29.35 11.70 6.79
N LEU A 3 -29.46 10.75 5.86
CA LEU A 3 -29.35 11.03 4.41
C LEU A 3 -30.49 11.93 3.89
N ASP A 4 -31.70 11.77 4.43
CA ASP A 4 -32.85 12.62 4.07
C ASP A 4 -32.64 14.07 4.52
N TRP A 5 -32.00 14.26 5.68
CA TRP A 5 -31.63 15.59 6.16
C TRP A 5 -30.51 16.19 5.30
N ILE A 6 -29.47 15.41 4.98
CA ILE A 6 -28.35 15.88 4.14
C ILE A 6 -28.85 16.27 2.75
N LYS A 7 -29.66 15.44 2.09
CA LYS A 7 -30.29 15.76 0.80
C LYS A 7 -31.07 17.07 0.83
N LYS A 8 -31.80 17.33 1.92
CA LYS A 8 -32.62 18.54 2.05
C LYS A 8 -31.83 19.82 2.33
N ASN A 9 -30.63 19.71 2.91
CA ASN A 9 -29.93 20.87 3.46
C ASN A 9 -28.58 21.19 2.78
N ILE A 10 -27.96 20.23 2.08
CA ILE A 10 -26.58 20.39 1.59
C ILE A 10 -26.41 21.53 0.57
N ALA A 11 -27.46 21.87 -0.18
CA ALA A 11 -27.45 23.01 -1.10
C ALA A 11 -27.23 24.36 -0.38
N GLY A 12 -27.74 24.51 0.85
CA GLY A 12 -27.52 25.71 1.67
C GLY A 12 -26.07 25.88 2.13
N PHE A 13 -25.27 24.82 2.04
CA PHE A 13 -23.84 24.79 2.35
C PHE A 13 -22.98 24.71 1.08
N GLY A 14 -23.57 24.87 -0.11
CA GLY A 14 -22.87 24.86 -1.39
C GLY A 14 -22.59 23.47 -1.99
N GLY A 15 -23.13 22.39 -1.43
CA GLY A 15 -23.00 21.05 -2.00
C GLY A 15 -24.19 20.65 -2.89
N ASN A 16 -24.00 19.64 -3.75
CA ASN A 16 -25.03 19.20 -4.70
C ASN A 16 -25.87 18.04 -4.11
N PRO A 17 -27.19 18.23 -3.88
CA PRO A 17 -28.06 17.20 -3.30
C PRO A 17 -28.27 15.98 -4.23
N GLU A 18 -28.00 16.11 -5.53
CA GLU A 18 -28.05 15.03 -6.52
C GLU A 18 -26.71 14.27 -6.64
N GLN A 19 -25.66 14.74 -5.97
CA GLN A 19 -24.32 14.11 -5.96
C GLN A 19 -23.83 13.92 -4.53
N ILE A 20 -24.49 13.00 -3.83
CA ILE A 20 -24.11 12.62 -2.46
C ILE A 20 -23.43 11.27 -2.50
N THR A 21 -22.13 11.25 -2.24
CA THR A 21 -21.34 10.03 -2.07
C THR A 21 -21.33 9.65 -0.59
N VAL A 22 -21.81 8.45 -0.27
CA VAL A 22 -21.75 7.89 1.08
C VAL A 22 -20.49 7.03 1.17
N GLY A 23 -19.48 7.53 1.88
CA GLY A 23 -18.27 6.77 2.19
C GLY A 23 -18.34 6.20 3.61
N GLY A 24 -18.04 4.93 3.75
CA GLY A 24 -17.75 4.27 5.02
C GLY A 24 -16.70 3.20 4.79
N GLU A 25 -15.63 3.20 5.57
CA GLU A 25 -14.55 2.21 5.54
C GLU A 25 -14.32 1.73 7.00
N SER A 26 -14.07 0.44 7.14
CA SER A 26 -13.76 -0.25 8.40
C SER A 26 -12.60 -1.24 8.14
N ALA A 27 -12.21 -1.94 9.19
CA ALA A 27 -10.98 -2.71 9.40
C ALA A 27 -10.38 -3.51 8.21
N GLY A 28 -9.40 -2.92 7.52
CA GLY A 28 -8.36 -3.66 6.78
C GLY A 28 -7.16 -4.10 7.64
N ASP A 29 -7.13 -3.77 8.94
CA ASP A 29 -5.90 -3.82 9.74
C ASP A 29 -5.73 -5.08 10.63
N LYS A 30 -6.36 -6.20 10.26
CA LYS A 30 -6.13 -7.51 10.89
C LYS A 30 -5.94 -8.62 9.87
N HIS A 31 -4.80 -8.61 9.18
CA HIS A 31 -4.32 -9.77 8.44
C HIS A 31 -2.83 -10.01 8.69
N LEU A 32 -2.48 -10.21 9.95
CA LEU A 32 -1.28 -10.97 10.32
C LEU A 32 -1.69 -11.90 11.46
N ASP A 33 -1.41 -13.18 11.28
CA ASP A 33 -1.42 -14.18 12.33
C ASP A 33 -0.69 -13.60 13.57
N GLY A 34 -1.35 -13.63 14.74
CA GLY A 34 -0.79 -13.17 16.02
C GLY A 34 0.46 -13.91 16.49
N ASN A 35 1.00 -14.81 15.65
CA ASN A 35 2.21 -15.57 15.85
C ASN A 35 3.41 -15.10 14.99
N THR A 36 3.26 -14.01 14.23
CA THR A 36 4.36 -13.43 13.43
C THR A 36 5.38 -12.77 14.37
N THR A 37 6.65 -13.17 14.28
CA THR A 37 7.74 -12.55 15.06
C THR A 37 8.36 -11.42 14.26
N PHE A 38 8.67 -10.31 14.93
CA PHE A 38 9.25 -9.12 14.31
C PHE A 38 10.63 -8.81 14.89
N ASP A 39 11.47 -8.19 14.08
CA ASP A 39 12.74 -7.63 14.53
C ASP A 39 12.46 -6.44 15.47
N PRO A 40 13.02 -6.41 16.69
CA PRO A 40 12.67 -5.39 17.69
C PRO A 40 13.20 -3.99 17.39
N ILE A 41 14.07 -3.83 16.37
CA ILE A 41 14.66 -2.54 15.99
C ILE A 41 13.99 -2.01 14.72
N THR A 42 13.78 -2.87 13.74
CA THR A 42 13.30 -2.49 12.41
C THR A 42 11.82 -2.81 12.18
N GLU A 43 11.22 -3.62 13.06
CA GLU A 43 9.82 -4.07 13.02
C GLU A 43 9.44 -4.83 11.74
N TRP A 44 10.43 -5.23 10.92
CA TRP A 44 10.21 -6.17 9.84
C TRP A 44 9.89 -7.56 10.39
N SER A 45 9.03 -8.29 9.68
CA SER A 45 8.84 -9.71 9.95
C SER A 45 10.18 -10.44 9.76
N ILE A 46 10.56 -11.25 10.74
CA ILE A 46 11.76 -12.11 10.64
C ILE A 46 11.42 -13.50 10.08
N GLY A 47 10.16 -13.75 9.74
CA GLY A 47 9.68 -15.00 9.15
C GLY A 47 8.89 -14.78 7.87
N ASP A 48 8.27 -15.85 7.39
CA ASP A 48 7.45 -15.87 6.19
C ASP A 48 6.36 -14.79 6.22
N ILE A 49 6.11 -14.18 5.07
CA ILE A 49 5.16 -13.07 4.91
C ILE A 49 4.34 -13.22 3.64
N GLY A 50 3.17 -12.60 3.62
CA GLY A 50 2.36 -12.43 2.42
C GLY A 50 2.09 -10.95 2.16
N THR A 51 1.96 -10.58 0.89
CA THR A 51 1.46 -9.28 0.45
C THR A 51 0.18 -9.52 -0.34
N VAL A 52 -0.87 -8.80 0.03
CA VAL A 52 -2.15 -8.81 -0.69
C VAL A 52 -2.43 -7.39 -1.18
N VAL A 53 -2.67 -7.26 -2.47
CA VAL A 53 -3.22 -6.07 -3.10
C VAL A 53 -4.50 -6.53 -3.81
N ALA A 54 -5.67 -6.12 -3.34
CA ALA A 54 -6.94 -6.53 -3.93
C ALA A 54 -7.80 -5.30 -4.23
N GLU A 55 -8.49 -5.31 -5.37
CA GLU A 55 -9.44 -4.26 -5.75
C GLU A 55 -10.64 -4.90 -6.49
N GLU A 56 -11.86 -4.55 -6.10
CA GLU A 56 -13.06 -5.21 -6.61
C GLU A 56 -13.39 -4.88 -8.08
N SER A 57 -12.76 -3.86 -8.66
CA SER A 57 -13.09 -3.34 -10.00
C SER A 57 -11.88 -3.16 -10.94
N GLY A 58 -10.68 -3.61 -10.53
CA GLY A 58 -9.44 -3.44 -11.29
C GLY A 58 -8.99 -4.69 -12.02
N ASP A 59 -8.37 -4.51 -13.19
CA ASP A 59 -7.60 -5.57 -13.87
C ASP A 59 -6.12 -5.44 -13.48
N PHE A 60 -5.64 -6.37 -12.65
CA PHE A 60 -4.23 -6.51 -12.28
C PHE A 60 -3.43 -7.33 -13.31
N GLY A 61 -4.02 -7.67 -14.46
CA GLY A 61 -3.34 -8.36 -15.53
C GLY A 61 -2.09 -7.61 -16.00
N GLY A 62 -0.97 -8.32 -16.05
CA GLY A 62 0.29 -7.72 -16.47
C GLY A 62 1.53 -8.44 -15.96
N THR A 63 2.67 -7.87 -16.33
CA THR A 63 3.99 -8.35 -15.90
C THR A 63 4.58 -7.36 -14.91
N TYR A 64 5.07 -7.89 -13.80
CA TYR A 64 5.69 -7.13 -12.73
C TYR A 64 7.09 -7.64 -12.44
N VAL A 65 8.01 -6.73 -12.12
CA VAL A 65 9.36 -7.04 -11.67
C VAL A 65 9.40 -6.87 -10.16
N LEU A 66 9.74 -7.96 -9.48
CA LEU A 66 9.96 -8.00 -8.05
C LEU A 66 11.45 -7.81 -7.75
N HIS A 67 11.75 -6.97 -6.76
CA HIS A 67 13.05 -6.87 -6.11
C HIS A 67 12.87 -6.92 -4.60
N ALA A 68 13.73 -7.63 -3.89
CA ALA A 68 13.74 -7.63 -2.43
C ALA A 68 15.14 -7.90 -1.88
N LYS A 69 15.41 -7.47 -0.64
CA LYS A 69 16.56 -7.89 0.15
C LYS A 69 16.25 -9.17 0.91
N GLY A 70 17.22 -10.09 0.93
CA GLY A 70 17.02 -11.47 1.41
C GLY A 70 16.55 -12.41 0.31
N ASN A 71 16.32 -13.67 0.67
CA ASN A 71 15.85 -14.71 -0.24
C ASN A 71 14.56 -15.34 0.29
N ALA A 72 13.69 -15.77 -0.63
CA ALA A 72 12.48 -16.51 -0.33
C ALA A 72 12.01 -17.33 -1.54
N GLN A 73 11.21 -18.35 -1.27
CA GLN A 73 10.35 -18.96 -2.28
C GLN A 73 9.11 -18.10 -2.46
N ILE A 74 8.80 -17.75 -3.71
CA ILE A 74 7.68 -16.86 -4.04
C ILE A 74 6.54 -17.70 -4.64
N SER A 75 5.30 -17.40 -4.27
CA SER A 75 4.11 -17.93 -4.94
C SER A 75 3.07 -16.83 -5.20
N THR A 76 2.30 -17.00 -6.27
CA THR A 76 1.09 -16.21 -6.55
C THR A 76 -0.12 -16.99 -6.05
N ASP A 77 -0.85 -16.46 -5.07
CA ASP A 77 -1.87 -17.22 -4.34
C ASP A 77 -3.30 -16.74 -4.63
N PHE A 78 -3.48 -15.75 -5.51
CA PHE A 78 -4.80 -15.19 -5.84
C PHE A 78 -5.51 -15.93 -6.99
N ASP A 79 -4.77 -16.23 -8.07
CA ASP A 79 -5.27 -16.94 -9.25
C ASP A 79 -4.31 -18.07 -9.63
N GLN A 80 -4.87 -19.20 -10.04
CA GLN A 80 -4.13 -20.44 -10.34
C GLN A 80 -3.39 -20.42 -11.69
N HIS A 81 -3.67 -19.46 -12.56
CA HIS A 81 -3.06 -19.34 -13.88
C HIS A 81 -1.94 -18.29 -13.91
N SER A 82 -1.82 -17.48 -12.87
CA SER A 82 -0.68 -16.58 -12.67
C SER A 82 0.58 -17.37 -12.32
N TYR A 83 1.74 -16.88 -12.75
CA TYR A 83 2.99 -17.65 -12.64
C TYR A 83 4.23 -16.76 -12.52
N ILE A 84 5.30 -17.36 -12.00
CA ILE A 84 6.57 -16.68 -11.72
C ILE A 84 7.63 -17.18 -12.69
N THR A 85 8.45 -16.27 -13.18
CA THR A 85 9.58 -16.56 -14.09
C THR A 85 10.82 -15.81 -13.65
N ASN A 86 11.99 -16.27 -14.10
CA ASN A 86 13.29 -15.61 -13.89
C ASN A 86 13.57 -15.25 -12.42
N GLN A 87 13.13 -16.10 -11.47
CA GLN A 87 13.50 -15.92 -10.07
C GLN A 87 15.00 -16.19 -9.90
N SER A 88 15.71 -15.24 -9.31
CA SER A 88 17.16 -15.33 -9.06
C SER A 88 17.52 -14.65 -7.76
N TYR A 89 18.49 -15.22 -7.04
CA TYR A 89 19.04 -14.65 -5.81
C TYR A 89 20.55 -14.46 -5.94
N ASP A 90 20.99 -13.23 -5.70
CA ASP A 90 22.41 -12.87 -5.61
C ASP A 90 22.82 -12.80 -4.13
N ALA A 91 23.65 -13.73 -3.70
CA ALA A 91 24.14 -13.81 -2.32
C ALA A 91 25.12 -12.69 -1.95
N PHE A 92 25.84 -12.10 -2.91
CA PHE A 92 26.79 -11.02 -2.63
C PHE A 92 26.06 -9.72 -2.31
N THR A 93 25.01 -9.41 -3.06
CA THR A 93 24.18 -8.22 -2.84
C THR A 93 22.99 -8.47 -1.91
N SER A 94 22.77 -9.74 -1.52
CA SER A 94 21.58 -10.24 -0.82
C SER A 94 20.28 -9.78 -1.49
N THR A 95 20.18 -9.96 -2.81
CA THR A 95 19.07 -9.43 -3.60
C THR A 95 18.34 -10.57 -4.32
N LEU A 96 17.04 -10.68 -4.05
CA LEU A 96 16.10 -11.51 -4.77
C LEU A 96 15.45 -10.70 -5.90
N THR A 97 15.35 -11.31 -7.07
CA THR A 97 14.64 -10.77 -8.22
C THR A 97 13.72 -11.82 -8.81
N ALA A 98 12.56 -11.42 -9.32
CA ALA A 98 11.65 -12.32 -10.04
C ALA A 98 10.75 -11.52 -10.98
N VAL A 99 10.19 -12.20 -11.97
CA VAL A 99 9.13 -11.66 -12.84
C VAL A 99 7.82 -12.35 -12.52
N ILE A 100 6.84 -11.57 -12.06
CA ILE A 100 5.50 -12.02 -11.70
C ILE A 100 4.57 -11.76 -12.89
N ASN A 101 3.92 -12.79 -13.40
CA ASN A 101 2.97 -12.69 -14.51
C ASN A 101 1.57 -12.96 -13.98
N ILE A 102 0.74 -11.91 -14.00
CA ILE A 102 -0.65 -11.96 -13.58
C ILE A 102 -1.53 -12.03 -14.82
N ILE A 103 -2.47 -12.98 -14.84
CA ILE A 103 -3.36 -13.15 -15.99
C ILE A 103 -4.38 -12.00 -16.07
N GLN A 104 -4.82 -11.65 -17.28
CA GLN A 104 -5.85 -10.62 -17.48
C GLN A 104 -7.15 -10.96 -16.76
N ASN A 105 -7.88 -9.91 -16.34
CA ASN A 105 -9.10 -9.97 -15.54
C ASN A 105 -8.92 -10.52 -14.13
N THR A 106 -7.69 -10.52 -13.60
CA THR A 106 -7.45 -10.85 -12.20
C THR A 106 -7.74 -9.62 -11.34
N ILE A 107 -8.64 -9.76 -10.37
CA ILE A 107 -9.10 -8.67 -9.48
C ILE A 107 -8.23 -8.49 -8.22
N GLY A 108 -7.05 -9.11 -8.21
CA GLY A 108 -6.14 -9.02 -7.08
C GLY A 108 -4.79 -9.66 -7.36
N LEU A 109 -3.83 -9.29 -6.53
CA LEU A 109 -2.47 -9.77 -6.53
C LEU A 109 -2.13 -10.18 -5.10
N MET A 110 -1.95 -11.48 -4.90
CA MET A 110 -1.46 -12.03 -3.63
C MET A 110 -0.14 -12.74 -3.89
N LEU A 111 0.90 -12.28 -3.20
CA LEU A 111 2.22 -12.90 -3.20
C LEU A 111 2.51 -13.45 -1.81
N SER A 112 2.97 -14.70 -1.75
CA SER A 112 3.51 -15.29 -0.53
C SER A 112 5.00 -15.49 -0.66
N PHE A 113 5.72 -15.19 0.42
CA PHE A 113 7.16 -15.34 0.55
C PHE A 113 7.43 -16.35 1.67
N ARG A 114 7.88 -17.55 1.28
CA ARG A 114 8.08 -18.69 2.17
C ARG A 114 9.56 -19.05 2.28
N ASN A 115 9.92 -19.70 3.38
CA ASN A 115 11.30 -20.09 3.65
C ASN A 115 12.27 -18.89 3.56
N THR A 116 11.86 -17.75 4.14
CA THR A 116 12.70 -16.54 4.14
C THR A 116 13.98 -16.77 4.93
N ASN A 117 15.13 -16.27 4.46
CA ASN A 117 16.41 -16.43 5.16
C ASN A 117 16.80 -15.23 6.02
N GLY A 118 17.72 -15.44 6.98
CA GLY A 118 18.35 -14.37 7.76
C GLY A 118 17.36 -13.59 8.62
N TYR A 119 17.23 -12.29 8.36
CA TYR A 119 16.34 -11.34 9.06
C TYR A 119 14.97 -11.18 8.37
N GLY A 120 14.55 -12.16 7.56
CA GLY A 120 13.35 -12.07 6.73
C GLY A 120 13.56 -11.29 5.43
N LEU A 121 12.50 -11.22 4.62
CA LEU A 121 12.52 -10.44 3.38
C LEU A 121 12.29 -8.95 3.69
N GLN A 122 13.15 -8.09 3.16
CA GLN A 122 13.10 -6.64 3.40
C GLN A 122 13.11 -5.89 2.07
N ASP A 123 12.81 -4.59 2.09
CA ASP A 123 12.95 -3.72 0.91
C ASP A 123 12.20 -4.26 -0.33
N ILE A 124 11.02 -4.84 -0.10
CA ILE A 124 10.21 -5.47 -1.14
C ILE A 124 9.65 -4.40 -2.07
N VAL A 125 9.93 -4.56 -3.35
CA VAL A 125 9.55 -3.64 -4.42
C VAL A 125 8.93 -4.46 -5.54
N LEU A 126 7.69 -4.13 -5.89
CA LEU A 126 6.98 -4.73 -7.02
C LEU A 126 6.62 -3.61 -7.99
N LEU A 127 7.14 -3.67 -9.21
CA LEU A 127 6.98 -2.64 -10.21
C LEU A 127 6.36 -3.24 -11.47
N GLN A 128 5.37 -2.58 -12.06
CA GLN A 128 4.88 -2.98 -13.38
C GLN A 128 6.00 -2.82 -14.42
N SER A 129 6.06 -3.73 -15.40
CA SER A 129 7.02 -3.66 -16.50
C SER A 129 6.99 -2.29 -17.18
N GLY A 130 8.17 -1.67 -17.31
CA GLY A 130 8.33 -0.29 -17.78
C GLY A 130 8.73 0.72 -16.69
N HIS A 131 8.64 0.33 -15.40
CA HIS A 131 9.19 1.10 -14.28
C HIS A 131 10.50 0.49 -13.77
N ASP A 132 11.40 1.33 -13.24
CA ASP A 132 12.69 0.91 -12.69
C ASP A 132 12.83 1.25 -11.19
N LEU A 133 13.92 0.82 -10.57
CA LEU A 133 14.17 1.05 -9.13
C LEU A 133 14.30 2.52 -8.75
N THR A 134 14.51 3.45 -9.68
CA THR A 134 14.45 4.89 -9.38
C THR A 134 13.02 5.34 -9.05
N SER A 135 12.02 4.54 -9.43
CA SER A 135 10.62 4.73 -9.09
C SER A 135 10.26 4.24 -7.66
N LYS A 136 11.19 3.62 -6.92
CA LYS A 136 10.97 3.04 -5.58
C LYS A 136 10.52 4.05 -4.52
N SER A 137 11.05 5.28 -4.57
CA SER A 137 10.93 6.25 -3.47
C SER A 137 9.90 7.35 -3.70
N ASN A 138 9.16 7.30 -4.80
CA ASN A 138 8.19 8.33 -5.13
C ASN A 138 6.80 7.72 -5.15
N ILE A 139 5.83 8.46 -4.56
CA ILE A 139 4.44 8.34 -5.00
C ILE A 139 4.51 8.50 -6.51
N THR A 140 4.28 7.42 -7.25
CA THR A 140 4.60 7.38 -8.67
C THR A 140 3.84 8.48 -9.38
N ASN A 141 4.39 9.04 -10.46
CA ASN A 141 3.64 10.02 -11.27
C ASN A 141 2.28 9.44 -11.70
N LEU A 142 2.19 8.11 -11.87
CA LEU A 142 0.95 7.39 -12.14
C LEU A 142 -0.04 7.48 -10.97
N LEU A 143 0.39 7.18 -9.74
CA LEU A 143 -0.45 7.29 -8.55
C LEU A 143 -0.87 8.75 -8.31
N LEU A 144 0.06 9.70 -8.44
CA LEU A 144 -0.26 11.12 -8.32
C LEU A 144 -1.25 11.59 -9.40
N ALA A 145 -1.10 11.15 -10.65
CA ALA A 145 -2.04 11.44 -11.73
C ALA A 145 -3.41 10.75 -11.56
N HIS A 146 -3.46 9.64 -10.83
CA HIS A 146 -4.72 9.03 -10.43
C HIS A 146 -5.39 9.84 -9.31
N LEU A 147 -4.62 10.18 -8.27
CA LEU A 147 -5.08 10.98 -7.13
C LEU A 147 -5.53 12.38 -7.55
N SER A 148 -4.93 12.98 -8.58
CA SER A 148 -5.31 14.30 -9.10
C SER A 148 -6.71 14.35 -9.71
N ARG A 149 -7.35 13.20 -9.97
CA ARG A 149 -8.73 13.12 -10.49
C ARG A 149 -9.77 13.38 -9.41
N PHE A 150 -9.38 13.30 -8.14
CA PHE A 150 -10.27 13.48 -7.00
C PHE A 150 -10.11 14.89 -6.43
N SER A 151 -11.23 15.57 -6.22
CA SER A 151 -11.26 16.89 -5.57
C SER A 151 -11.05 16.81 -4.05
N LEU A 152 -11.15 15.60 -3.48
CA LEU A 152 -10.98 15.32 -2.06
C LEU A 152 -10.34 13.94 -1.90
N ILE A 153 -9.28 13.87 -1.11
CA ILE A 153 -8.62 12.63 -0.70
C ILE A 153 -8.70 12.57 0.82
N CYS A 154 -9.21 11.45 1.34
CA CYS A 154 -9.39 11.26 2.77
C CYS A 154 -8.32 10.30 3.31
N PHE A 155 -7.76 10.62 4.47
CA PHE A 155 -6.68 9.86 5.11
C PHE A 155 -7.14 9.22 6.43
N THR A 156 -8.45 8.97 6.59
CA THR A 156 -9.05 8.49 7.85
C THR A 156 -8.40 7.20 8.36
N ASP A 157 -8.20 6.25 7.46
CA ASP A 157 -7.62 4.94 7.80
C ASP A 157 -6.11 5.05 7.94
N TRP A 158 -5.50 5.95 7.15
CA TRP A 158 -4.11 6.32 7.32
C TRP A 158 -3.88 6.88 8.72
N ILE A 159 -4.65 7.81 9.27
CA ILE A 159 -4.39 8.38 10.61
C ILE A 159 -5.13 7.66 11.75
N SER A 160 -5.81 6.56 11.44
CA SER A 160 -6.63 5.81 12.40
C SER A 160 -7.61 6.72 13.16
N THR A 161 -8.28 7.65 12.48
CA THR A 161 -9.05 8.76 13.09
C THR A 161 -9.97 8.33 14.23
N ASN A 162 -10.55 7.13 14.13
CA ASN A 162 -11.36 6.54 15.18
C ASN A 162 -10.50 5.66 16.10
N GLY A 163 -10.42 6.02 17.38
CA GLY A 163 -9.67 5.25 18.38
C GLY A 163 -8.16 5.50 18.39
N ASN A 164 -7.70 6.58 17.73
CA ASN A 164 -6.33 7.03 17.84
C ASN A 164 -6.02 7.47 19.28
N ALA A 165 -5.09 6.77 19.95
CA ALA A 165 -4.62 7.08 21.31
C ALA A 165 -3.38 8.00 21.33
N GLU A 166 -2.90 8.43 20.16
CA GLU A 166 -1.73 9.28 19.97
C GLU A 166 -1.99 10.67 20.58
N THR A 167 -1.17 11.02 21.57
CA THR A 167 -1.24 12.32 22.26
C THR A 167 0.12 13.04 22.32
N ASN A 168 1.22 12.31 22.08
CA ASN A 168 2.60 12.79 22.23
C ASN A 168 3.37 12.87 20.89
N TRP A 169 3.36 14.03 20.23
CA TRP A 169 3.97 14.24 18.90
C TRP A 169 5.44 13.79 18.73
N ASN A 170 6.19 13.62 19.82
CA ASN A 170 7.58 13.15 19.80
C ASN A 170 7.73 11.63 19.55
N GLN A 171 6.63 10.87 19.46
CA GLN A 171 6.63 9.42 19.20
C GLN A 171 6.28 9.06 17.73
N THR A 172 6.35 10.05 16.83
CA THR A 172 6.07 9.89 15.40
C THR A 172 7.10 9.03 14.70
N THR A 173 6.65 8.00 14.00
CA THR A 173 7.50 7.11 13.20
C THR A 173 8.07 7.88 12.00
N PRO A 174 9.35 7.70 11.66
CA PRO A 174 9.95 8.32 10.49
C PRO A 174 9.21 8.00 9.17
N ILE A 175 9.23 8.92 8.19
CA ILE A 175 8.59 8.76 6.87
C ILE A 175 9.18 7.59 6.04
N ASN A 176 10.38 7.14 6.37
CA ASN A 176 11.03 6.01 5.73
C ASN A 176 10.86 4.70 6.52
N TRP A 177 9.99 4.68 7.52
CA TRP A 177 9.74 3.48 8.31
C TRP A 177 9.01 2.43 7.46
N PRO A 178 9.39 1.15 7.54
CA PRO A 178 8.86 0.11 6.65
C PRO A 178 7.38 -0.23 6.91
N TYR A 179 6.86 0.10 8.10
CA TYR A 179 5.52 -0.30 8.50
C TYR A 179 4.89 0.63 9.54
N TYR A 180 3.66 1.08 9.31
CA TYR A 180 2.98 2.05 10.19
C TYR A 180 1.82 1.40 10.97
N ARG A 181 2.12 0.62 12.02
CA ARG A 181 1.12 0.05 12.96
C ARG A 181 1.54 0.22 14.43
N GLY A 182 0.58 0.08 15.34
CA GLY A 182 0.83 -0.08 16.76
C GLY A 182 0.79 1.23 17.56
N LEU A 183 1.63 1.33 18.59
CA LEU A 183 1.74 2.48 19.51
C LEU A 183 2.54 3.66 18.94
N HIS A 184 3.16 3.51 17.76
CA HIS A 184 4.02 4.51 17.13
C HIS A 184 3.24 5.38 16.15
N HIS A 185 3.48 6.70 16.17
CA HIS A 185 2.55 7.61 15.51
C HIS A 185 2.78 7.70 14.02
N LYS A 186 1.71 7.58 13.24
CA LYS A 186 1.83 7.64 11.78
C LYS A 186 2.24 9.05 11.33
N PRO A 187 3.19 9.23 10.40
CA PRO A 187 3.69 10.56 10.02
C PRO A 187 2.62 11.34 9.25
N TRP A 188 2.13 12.43 9.86
CA TRP A 188 1.13 13.33 9.26
C TRP A 188 1.71 14.09 8.07
N GLU A 189 3.04 14.22 8.01
CA GLU A 189 3.80 14.86 6.94
C GLU A 189 3.56 14.20 5.58
N ILE A 190 3.22 12.90 5.54
CA ILE A 190 2.85 12.21 4.29
C ILE A 190 1.64 12.87 3.62
N ILE A 191 0.66 13.35 4.39
CA ILE A 191 -0.54 14.01 3.84
C ILE A 191 -0.14 15.29 3.10
N SER A 192 0.68 16.12 3.75
CA SER A 192 1.17 17.37 3.17
C SER A 192 2.08 17.10 1.96
N PHE A 193 2.91 16.06 2.02
CA PHE A 193 3.77 15.64 0.91
C PHE A 193 2.96 15.19 -0.31
N VAL A 194 1.93 14.36 -0.12
CA VAL A 194 1.02 13.90 -1.19
C VAL A 194 0.30 15.10 -1.81
N ALA A 195 -0.32 15.94 -1.00
CA ALA A 195 -1.09 17.10 -1.47
C ALA A 195 -0.22 18.09 -2.29
N ASN A 196 0.98 18.39 -1.81
CA ASN A 196 1.93 19.23 -2.53
C ASN A 196 2.44 18.59 -3.83
N SER A 197 2.57 17.27 -3.87
CA SER A 197 3.04 16.54 -5.05
C SER A 197 1.99 16.49 -6.16
N ILE A 198 0.70 16.38 -5.81
CA ILE A 198 -0.41 16.45 -6.77
C ILE A 198 -0.47 17.82 -7.45
N ASN A 199 -0.37 18.91 -6.69
CA ASN A 199 -0.40 20.27 -7.24
C ASN A 199 0.78 20.61 -8.16
N LYS A 200 1.92 19.93 -8.00
CA LYS A 200 3.08 20.10 -8.89
C LYS A 200 2.84 19.52 -10.29
N LEU A 201 2.03 18.46 -10.41
CA LEU A 201 1.70 17.84 -11.71
C LEU A 201 0.64 18.63 -12.49
N ALA A 202 -0.26 19.34 -11.81
CA ALA A 202 -1.29 20.16 -12.47
C ALA A 202 -0.72 21.41 -13.18
N ASN A 203 0.53 21.78 -12.92
CA ASN A 203 1.20 22.96 -13.47
C ASN A 203 2.22 22.64 -14.58
N VAL A 204 2.14 21.45 -15.19
CA VAL A 204 2.98 21.03 -16.33
C VAL A 204 2.11 20.80 -17.56
#